data_AF-A0AAJ3LNB6-F1
#
_entry.id   AF-A0AAJ3LNB6-F1
#
_cell.length_a   1.000
_cell.length_b   1.000
_cell.length_c   1.000
_cell.angle_alpha   90.00
_cell.angle_beta   90.00
_cell.angle_gamma   90.00
#
_symmetry.space_group_name_H-M   'P 1'
#
loop_
_entity.id
_entity.type
_entity.pdbx_description
1 polymer ?
#
loop_
_entity_poly.entity_id
_entity_poly.type
_entity_poly.pdbx_seq_one_letter_code
_entity_poly.pdbx_strand_id
1 'polypeptide(L)'
;MKHLILSLSVAAALAGCAGNGGVTIPDGTAPVPPLMPADPSKILGPATSGDTPTVFQTGSGQLRYVSWNQMMFGQSFPTDKFIYRAPDGKDYAFDGFTNPPNFSGRFVPNKTQPTKITPQSTPEGNKLLVCCEGFDSNLPAGYLTATRYGVWIGNGQIDMFAGGIAAPVADMQKRNGATTPTGKATYEVWAFRVKDGSVTASTYNPVDASKRSLLTVNFNTGKVGGTIKGNADFGADINFRDVTLSGNTFSGSVTSGGVDGQVSGGLFGKKGYYGPAGTEIGGKITFGSNQSLNSVFGGSVPQRSYRDENSTSNDLTPLTP
;
A
#
# COMPACT_ATOMS: atom_id res chain seq x y z
N MET A 1 -55.67 -7.22 -53.43
CA MET A 1 -54.61 -6.65 -52.57
C MET A 1 -55.06 -6.69 -51.12
N LYS A 2 -54.47 -7.58 -50.33
CA LYS A 2 -54.19 -7.50 -48.88
C LYS A 2 -53.78 -8.91 -48.44
N HIS A 3 -52.48 -9.09 -48.27
CA HIS A 3 -51.88 -10.31 -47.71
C HIS A 3 -52.11 -10.31 -46.20
N LEU A 4 -52.67 -11.39 -45.66
CA LEU A 4 -52.62 -11.72 -44.24
C LEU A 4 -52.01 -13.13 -44.13
N ILE A 5 -50.80 -13.18 -43.58
CA ILE A 5 -50.01 -14.39 -43.37
C ILE A 5 -50.61 -15.14 -42.19
N LEU A 6 -50.87 -16.44 -42.42
CA LEU A 6 -51.35 -17.38 -41.42
C LEU A 6 -50.34 -17.53 -40.27
N SER A 7 -50.85 -17.36 -39.07
CA SER A 7 -50.35 -18.00 -37.86
C SER A 7 -50.57 -19.52 -37.94
N LEU A 8 -49.51 -20.31 -37.72
CA LEU A 8 -49.64 -21.68 -37.26
C LEU A 8 -48.82 -21.86 -36.00
N SER A 9 -49.54 -21.93 -34.88
CA SER A 9 -49.09 -22.50 -33.62
C SER A 9 -49.30 -24.02 -33.68
N VAL A 10 -48.28 -24.81 -33.38
CA VAL A 10 -48.37 -26.24 -33.05
C VAL A 10 -47.43 -26.46 -31.86
N ALA A 11 -47.98 -26.50 -30.64
CA ALA A 11 -48.25 -27.71 -29.84
C ALA A 11 -46.94 -28.45 -29.45
N ALA A 12 -46.47 -28.29 -28.22
CA ALA A 12 -46.86 -29.07 -27.03
C ALA A 12 -45.99 -30.33 -26.85
N ALA A 13 -45.25 -30.40 -25.73
CA ALA A 13 -45.32 -31.51 -24.76
C ALA A 13 -44.25 -31.35 -23.67
N LEU A 14 -44.70 -31.50 -22.43
CA LEU A 14 -43.93 -31.61 -21.20
C LEU A 14 -43.06 -32.88 -21.18
N ALA A 15 -41.88 -32.80 -20.58
CA ALA A 15 -41.35 -33.84 -19.68
C ALA A 15 -40.18 -33.26 -18.86
N GLY A 16 -40.34 -33.19 -17.55
CA GLY A 16 -39.23 -32.92 -16.65
C GLY A 16 -38.30 -34.13 -16.58
N CYS A 17 -37.01 -33.88 -16.54
CA CYS A 17 -36.04 -34.76 -15.91
C CYS A 17 -34.92 -33.90 -15.31
N ALA A 18 -34.73 -34.08 -14.01
CA ALA A 18 -33.55 -33.64 -13.30
C ALA A 18 -32.30 -34.07 -14.08
N GLY A 19 -31.49 -33.10 -14.47
CA GLY A 19 -30.23 -33.33 -15.15
C GLY A 19 -29.31 -32.16 -14.86
N ASN A 20 -28.23 -32.48 -14.16
CA ASN A 20 -26.98 -31.73 -14.00
C ASN A 20 -26.61 -30.80 -15.17
N GLY A 21 -27.31 -29.68 -15.30
CA GLY A 21 -26.89 -28.56 -16.12
C GLY A 21 -26.02 -27.69 -15.25
N GLY A 22 -24.74 -28.02 -15.16
CA GLY A 22 -23.71 -27.13 -14.66
C GLY A 22 -23.70 -25.89 -15.54
N VAL A 23 -24.61 -24.95 -15.27
CA VAL A 23 -24.48 -23.58 -15.71
C VAL A 23 -23.31 -23.06 -14.90
N THR A 24 -22.11 -23.25 -15.42
CA THR A 24 -20.97 -22.42 -15.03
C THR A 24 -21.45 -21.00 -15.23
N ILE A 25 -21.70 -20.30 -14.12
CA ILE A 25 -21.78 -18.85 -14.11
C ILE A 25 -20.56 -18.42 -14.92
N PRO A 26 -20.73 -17.71 -16.05
CA PRO A 26 -19.60 -17.22 -16.80
C PRO A 26 -18.71 -16.50 -15.80
N ASP A 27 -17.46 -16.91 -15.69
CA ASP A 27 -16.51 -16.25 -14.82
C ASP A 27 -16.33 -14.84 -15.37
N GLY A 28 -17.19 -13.93 -14.91
CA GLY A 28 -17.37 -12.59 -15.44
C GLY A 28 -16.22 -11.67 -15.04
N THR A 29 -15.18 -12.21 -14.41
CA THR A 29 -13.96 -11.48 -14.13
C THR A 29 -13.14 -11.41 -15.40
N ALA A 30 -13.14 -10.24 -16.04
CA ALA A 30 -12.17 -9.94 -17.06
C ALA A 30 -10.75 -10.22 -16.50
N PRO A 31 -9.87 -10.87 -17.26
CA PRO A 31 -8.53 -11.18 -16.79
C PRO A 31 -7.77 -9.88 -16.50
N VAL A 32 -6.97 -9.89 -15.43
CA VAL A 32 -6.07 -8.77 -15.11
C VAL A 32 -5.09 -8.63 -16.29
N PRO A 33 -4.99 -7.43 -16.91
CA PRO A 33 -4.08 -7.24 -18.05
C PRO A 33 -2.62 -7.43 -17.61
N PRO A 34 -1.75 -7.89 -18.52
CA PRO A 34 -0.33 -8.03 -18.22
C PRO A 34 0.29 -6.67 -17.90
N LEU A 35 1.21 -6.66 -16.94
CA LEU A 35 2.01 -5.49 -16.59
C LEU A 35 3.04 -5.23 -17.69
N MET A 36 2.82 -4.17 -18.46
CA MET A 36 3.72 -3.72 -19.50
C MET A 36 4.70 -2.67 -18.97
N PRO A 37 5.94 -2.62 -19.48
CA PRO A 37 6.85 -1.53 -19.17
C PRO A 37 6.25 -0.17 -19.56
N ALA A 38 6.57 0.84 -18.76
CA ALA A 38 6.23 2.21 -19.05
C ALA A 38 6.81 2.64 -20.40
N ASP A 39 5.99 3.28 -21.22
CA ASP A 39 6.44 3.95 -22.45
C ASP A 39 7.47 5.03 -22.10
N PRO A 40 8.72 4.92 -22.58
CA PRO A 40 9.76 5.91 -22.27
C PRO A 40 9.39 7.33 -22.69
N SER A 41 8.56 7.51 -23.74
CA SER A 41 8.12 8.83 -24.20
C SER A 41 7.21 9.54 -23.19
N LYS A 42 6.64 8.80 -22.23
CA LYS A 42 5.86 9.37 -21.13
C LYS A 42 6.72 9.85 -19.97
N ILE A 43 8.00 9.45 -19.89
CA ILE A 43 8.91 9.86 -18.83
C ILE A 43 9.68 11.09 -19.32
N LEU A 44 9.27 12.27 -18.85
CA LEU A 44 9.84 13.55 -19.29
C LEU A 44 11.19 13.88 -18.62
N GLY A 45 11.51 13.18 -17.52
CA GLY A 45 12.73 13.37 -16.75
C GLY A 45 12.48 13.26 -15.25
N PRO A 46 13.38 13.83 -14.42
CA PRO A 46 13.15 13.99 -12.98
C PRO A 46 11.84 14.75 -12.69
N ALA A 47 11.30 14.55 -11.50
CA ALA A 47 10.13 15.29 -11.03
C ALA A 47 10.37 16.81 -11.09
N THR A 48 9.35 17.56 -11.53
CA THR A 48 9.38 19.03 -11.66
C THR A 48 9.50 19.73 -10.31
N SER A 49 9.01 19.09 -9.25
CA SER A 49 9.20 19.50 -7.85
C SER A 49 10.66 19.47 -7.37
N GLY A 50 11.55 18.78 -8.08
CA GLY A 50 12.93 18.53 -7.65
C GLY A 50 13.06 17.48 -6.54
N ASP A 51 11.96 16.83 -6.15
CA ASP A 51 11.97 15.84 -5.08
C ASP A 51 12.61 14.52 -5.52
N THR A 52 13.39 13.91 -4.63
CA THR A 52 13.92 12.54 -4.80
C THR A 52 13.40 11.65 -3.67
N PRO A 53 12.89 10.44 -3.96
CA PRO A 53 12.41 9.54 -2.93
C PRO A 53 13.52 9.09 -1.97
N THR A 54 13.20 9.08 -0.69
CA THR A 54 13.96 8.27 0.29
C THR A 54 13.37 6.87 0.30
N VAL A 55 14.20 5.84 0.14
CA VAL A 55 13.75 4.46 -0.10
C VAL A 55 14.42 3.49 0.87
N PHE A 56 13.62 2.54 1.36
CA PHE A 56 14.02 1.41 2.18
C PHE A 56 13.67 0.14 1.40
N GLN A 57 14.68 -0.56 0.86
CA GLN A 57 14.46 -1.73 0.01
C GLN A 57 15.31 -2.95 0.39
N THR A 58 14.87 -4.15 0.01
CA THR A 58 15.62 -5.41 0.21
C THR A 58 16.40 -5.85 -1.03
N GLY A 59 16.00 -5.41 -2.22
CA GLY A 59 16.63 -5.78 -3.49
C GLY A 59 17.26 -4.60 -4.24
N SER A 60 17.43 -4.78 -5.55
CA SER A 60 18.20 -3.89 -6.44
C SER A 60 17.35 -3.00 -7.35
N GLY A 61 16.03 -3.07 -7.26
CA GLY A 61 15.11 -2.16 -7.93
C GLY A 61 15.21 -0.74 -7.37
N GLN A 62 14.46 0.19 -7.96
CA GLN A 62 14.48 1.59 -7.56
C GLN A 62 13.09 2.20 -7.66
N LEU A 63 12.60 2.73 -6.54
CA LEU A 63 11.45 3.63 -6.54
C LEU A 63 11.92 5.01 -7.02
N ARG A 64 11.31 5.52 -8.09
CA ARG A 64 11.67 6.80 -8.72
C ARG A 64 10.49 7.75 -8.68
N TYR A 65 10.79 9.04 -8.63
CA TYR A 65 9.80 10.12 -8.77
C TYR A 65 10.16 10.92 -10.02
N VAL A 66 9.23 10.95 -10.97
CA VAL A 66 9.49 11.45 -12.33
C VAL A 66 8.41 12.42 -12.77
N SER A 67 8.76 13.34 -13.66
CA SER A 67 7.76 14.07 -14.42
C SER A 67 7.22 13.17 -15.52
N TRP A 68 5.91 13.02 -15.55
CA TRP A 68 5.18 12.09 -16.39
C TRP A 68 4.20 12.82 -17.29
N ASN A 69 4.21 12.48 -18.58
CA ASN A 69 3.25 13.01 -19.54
C ASN A 69 1.90 12.30 -19.37
N GLN A 70 0.96 12.97 -18.70
CA GLN A 70 -0.42 12.52 -18.58
C GLN A 70 -1.27 13.15 -19.68
N MET A 71 -1.98 12.30 -20.43
CA MET A 71 -2.93 12.75 -21.43
C MET A 71 -4.32 12.84 -20.80
N MET A 72 -4.93 14.03 -20.84
CA MET A 72 -6.26 14.28 -20.31
C MET A 72 -7.04 15.15 -21.30
N PHE A 73 -8.23 14.73 -21.69
CA PHE A 73 -9.06 15.41 -22.71
C PHE A 73 -8.31 15.76 -24.01
N GLY A 74 -7.40 14.89 -24.47
CA GLY A 74 -6.62 15.09 -25.69
C GLY A 74 -5.46 16.09 -25.56
N GLN A 75 -5.22 16.63 -24.37
CA GLN A 75 -4.08 17.51 -24.07
C GLN A 75 -3.07 16.82 -23.16
N SER A 76 -1.80 17.20 -23.31
CA SER A 76 -0.67 16.68 -22.54
C SER A 76 -0.40 17.58 -21.34
N PHE A 77 -0.31 16.97 -20.17
CA PHE A 77 -0.01 17.65 -18.91
C PHE A 77 1.14 16.93 -18.20
N PRO A 78 2.26 17.61 -17.89
CA PRO A 78 3.28 17.04 -17.04
C PRO A 78 2.75 16.93 -15.60
N THR A 79 2.86 15.74 -15.02
CA THR A 79 2.50 15.46 -13.62
C THR A 79 3.62 14.67 -12.94
N ASP A 80 3.96 15.00 -11.70
CA ASP A 80 4.97 14.24 -10.97
C ASP A 80 4.34 12.96 -10.40
N LYS A 81 4.94 11.79 -10.66
CA LYS A 81 4.45 10.51 -10.13
C LYS A 81 5.56 9.55 -9.75
N PHE A 82 5.20 8.57 -8.92
CA PHE A 82 6.08 7.45 -8.64
C PHE A 82 6.01 6.40 -9.75
N ILE A 83 7.17 5.81 -10.05
CA ILE A 83 7.35 4.63 -10.89
C ILE A 83 8.39 3.70 -10.24
N TYR A 84 8.44 2.45 -10.68
CA TYR A 84 9.43 1.49 -10.21
C TYR A 84 10.31 0.99 -11.34
N ARG A 85 11.62 1.20 -11.22
CA ARG A 85 12.62 0.52 -12.06
C ARG A 85 12.87 -0.85 -11.45
N ALA A 86 12.41 -1.90 -12.11
CA ALA A 86 12.61 -3.25 -11.62
C ALA A 86 14.05 -3.73 -11.85
N PRO A 87 14.47 -4.83 -11.18
CA PRO A 87 15.80 -5.40 -11.38
C PRO A 87 16.11 -5.88 -12.80
N ASP A 88 15.10 -6.05 -13.66
CA ASP A 88 15.29 -6.33 -15.08
C ASP A 88 15.67 -5.09 -15.91
N GLY A 89 15.76 -3.92 -15.27
CA GLY A 89 16.12 -2.66 -15.90
C GLY A 89 14.94 -1.93 -16.56
N LYS A 90 13.71 -2.45 -16.50
CA LYS A 90 12.51 -1.82 -17.07
C LYS A 90 11.80 -0.93 -16.04
N ASP A 91 11.25 0.19 -16.50
CA ASP A 91 10.41 1.06 -15.67
C ASP A 91 8.96 0.57 -15.74
N TYR A 92 8.28 0.56 -14.61
CA TYR A 92 6.87 0.20 -14.47
C TYR A 92 6.12 1.33 -13.80
N ALA A 93 5.09 1.82 -14.46
CA ALA A 93 4.20 2.83 -13.89
C ALA A 93 3.17 2.15 -12.98
N PHE A 94 2.83 2.82 -11.88
CA PHE A 94 1.77 2.35 -11.01
C PHE A 94 0.40 2.76 -11.55
N ASP A 95 -0.56 1.84 -11.41
CA ASP A 95 -1.96 1.99 -11.76
C ASP A 95 -2.87 1.13 -10.86
N GLY A 96 -4.17 1.11 -11.17
CA GLY A 96 -5.17 0.36 -10.41
C GLY A 96 -5.01 -1.17 -10.44
N PHE A 97 -4.27 -1.74 -11.40
CA PHE A 97 -3.99 -3.18 -11.47
C PHE A 97 -2.74 -3.58 -10.69
N THR A 98 -1.77 -2.67 -10.55
CA THR A 98 -0.65 -2.86 -9.62
C THR A 98 -1.05 -2.74 -8.16
N ASN A 99 -2.22 -2.16 -7.88
CA ASN A 99 -2.77 -2.04 -6.54
C ASN A 99 -3.23 -3.38 -5.95
N PRO A 100 -3.21 -3.51 -4.62
CA PRO A 100 -3.98 -4.55 -3.97
C PRO A 100 -5.49 -4.34 -4.20
N PRO A 101 -6.33 -5.38 -4.08
CA PRO A 101 -7.78 -5.20 -4.11
C PRO A 101 -8.26 -4.29 -2.99
N ASN A 102 -9.20 -3.38 -3.29
CA ASN A 102 -9.74 -2.43 -2.31
C ASN A 102 -11.16 -2.79 -1.88
N PHE A 103 -11.33 -3.17 -0.61
CA PHE A 103 -12.64 -3.51 -0.02
C PHE A 103 -13.21 -2.38 0.85
N SER A 104 -12.63 -1.17 0.83
CA SER A 104 -13.10 -0.04 1.65
C SER A 104 -14.32 0.69 1.09
N GLY A 105 -14.61 0.51 -0.21
CA GLY A 105 -15.63 1.29 -0.92
C GLY A 105 -17.00 1.24 -0.25
N ARG A 106 -17.72 2.36 -0.19
CA ARG A 106 -18.94 2.58 0.61
C ARG A 106 -19.93 1.40 0.64
N PHE A 107 -20.21 0.80 -0.51
CA PHE A 107 -21.22 -0.25 -0.67
C PHE A 107 -20.73 -1.68 -0.40
N VAL A 108 -19.45 -1.88 -0.08
CA VAL A 108 -18.91 -3.19 0.29
C VAL A 108 -19.34 -3.53 1.73
N PRO A 109 -20.09 -4.62 1.99
CA PRO A 109 -20.53 -4.95 3.35
C PRO A 109 -19.38 -5.34 4.29
N ASN A 110 -18.43 -6.14 3.77
CA ASN A 110 -17.26 -6.57 4.53
C ASN A 110 -16.02 -5.78 4.09
N LYS A 111 -15.57 -4.87 4.94
CA LYS A 111 -14.39 -4.01 4.69
C LYS A 111 -13.04 -4.70 4.97
N THR A 112 -13.04 -5.99 5.30
CA THR A 112 -11.81 -6.73 5.58
C THR A 112 -11.02 -6.86 4.29
N GLN A 113 -9.77 -6.42 4.31
CA GLN A 113 -8.88 -6.53 3.16
C GLN A 113 -8.39 -7.98 2.99
N PRO A 114 -8.12 -8.42 1.75
CA PRO A 114 -7.61 -9.76 1.50
C PRO A 114 -6.19 -9.94 2.07
N THR A 115 -5.94 -11.13 2.60
CA THR A 115 -4.66 -11.52 3.21
C THR A 115 -3.73 -12.28 2.25
N LYS A 116 -4.26 -12.74 1.12
CA LYS A 116 -3.51 -13.24 -0.04
C LYS A 116 -3.84 -12.40 -1.26
N ILE A 117 -2.81 -11.92 -1.94
CA ILE A 117 -2.94 -11.00 -3.05
C ILE A 117 -2.18 -11.56 -4.23
N THR A 118 -2.86 -11.66 -5.37
CA THR A 118 -2.24 -12.00 -6.66
C THR A 118 -1.72 -10.72 -7.29
N PRO A 119 -0.39 -10.53 -7.40
CA PRO A 119 0.16 -9.35 -8.06
C PRO A 119 -0.08 -9.37 -9.56
N GLN A 120 -0.01 -8.21 -10.19
CA GLN A 120 -0.04 -8.11 -11.64
C GLN A 120 1.23 -8.74 -12.23
N SER A 121 1.08 -9.55 -13.28
CA SER A 121 2.19 -10.29 -13.89
C SER A 121 2.62 -9.65 -15.22
N THR A 122 3.92 -9.59 -15.49
CA THR A 122 4.47 -9.26 -16.81
C THR A 122 4.34 -10.48 -17.74
N PRO A 123 4.47 -10.31 -19.07
CA PRO A 123 4.50 -11.43 -20.01
C PRO A 123 5.59 -12.46 -19.73
N GLU A 124 6.71 -12.05 -19.12
CA GLU A 124 7.82 -12.91 -18.72
C GLU A 124 7.60 -13.62 -17.37
N GLY A 125 6.44 -13.41 -16.72
CA GLY A 125 6.08 -14.05 -15.46
C GLY A 125 6.61 -13.35 -14.20
N ASN A 126 7.27 -12.20 -14.35
CA ASN A 126 7.61 -11.34 -13.22
C ASN A 126 6.33 -10.71 -12.65
N LYS A 127 6.35 -10.27 -11.40
CA LYS A 127 5.16 -9.83 -10.67
C LYS A 127 5.44 -8.55 -9.91
N LEU A 128 4.48 -7.62 -9.92
CA LEU A 128 4.54 -6.37 -9.15
C LEU A 128 3.22 -6.16 -8.40
N LEU A 129 3.35 -5.82 -7.11
CA LEU A 129 2.28 -5.28 -6.30
C LEU A 129 2.77 -4.00 -5.64
N VAL A 130 1.99 -2.92 -5.70
CA VAL A 130 2.32 -1.64 -5.08
C VAL A 130 1.10 -1.07 -4.40
N CYS A 131 1.26 -0.57 -3.19
CA CYS A 131 0.24 0.18 -2.50
C CYS A 131 0.61 1.68 -2.40
N CYS A 132 -0.34 2.59 -2.57
CA CYS A 132 -1.57 2.39 -3.33
C CYS A 132 -1.84 3.67 -4.14
N GLU A 133 -2.09 3.51 -5.44
CA GLU A 133 -2.46 4.60 -6.33
C GLU A 133 -3.97 4.86 -6.28
N GLY A 134 -4.39 6.10 -6.04
CA GLY A 134 -5.79 6.51 -6.17
C GLY A 134 -6.76 5.90 -5.16
N PHE A 135 -6.26 5.34 -4.05
CA PHE A 135 -7.12 4.95 -2.93
C PHE A 135 -7.61 6.20 -2.19
N ASP A 136 -8.71 6.07 -1.45
CA ASP A 136 -9.33 7.16 -0.71
C ASP A 136 -9.21 6.97 0.82
N SER A 137 -9.66 7.98 1.57
CA SER A 137 -9.61 8.00 3.03
C SER A 137 -10.44 6.91 3.73
N ASN A 138 -11.28 6.14 3.01
CA ASN A 138 -11.95 4.98 3.61
C ASN A 138 -10.98 3.83 3.88
N LEU A 139 -9.78 3.85 3.30
CA LEU A 139 -8.68 2.94 3.61
C LEU A 139 -7.44 3.72 4.09
N PRO A 140 -7.39 4.24 5.34
CA PRO A 140 -6.28 5.07 5.82
C PRO A 140 -4.89 4.49 5.56
N ALA A 141 -4.67 3.20 5.83
CA ALA A 141 -3.37 2.55 5.59
C ALA A 141 -2.95 2.47 4.09
N GLY A 142 -3.89 2.63 3.15
CA GLY A 142 -3.62 2.72 1.72
C GLY A 142 -3.85 4.12 1.15
N TYR A 143 -4.30 5.09 1.93
CA TYR A 143 -4.48 6.47 1.47
C TYR A 143 -3.13 7.20 1.45
N LEU A 144 -2.36 6.97 0.40
CA LEU A 144 -0.98 7.43 0.28
C LEU A 144 -0.81 8.36 -0.92
N THR A 145 -0.23 9.53 -0.66
CA THR A 145 0.06 10.57 -1.66
C THR A 145 1.55 10.80 -1.84
N ALA A 146 2.34 10.60 -0.79
CA ALA A 146 3.78 10.86 -0.77
C ALA A 146 4.62 9.60 -0.63
N THR A 147 4.01 8.45 -0.38
CA THR A 147 4.70 7.17 -0.10
C THR A 147 4.17 6.07 -0.99
N ARG A 148 5.05 5.15 -1.40
CA ARG A 148 4.70 3.89 -2.05
C ARG A 148 5.48 2.76 -1.39
N TYR A 149 4.82 1.63 -1.24
CA TYR A 149 5.46 0.39 -0.79
C TYR A 149 4.92 -0.77 -1.59
N GLY A 150 5.75 -1.79 -1.79
CA GLY A 150 5.41 -2.84 -2.73
C GLY A 150 6.43 -3.95 -2.78
N VAL A 151 6.11 -4.91 -3.62
CA VAL A 151 6.89 -6.12 -3.83
C VAL A 151 7.01 -6.39 -5.32
N TRP A 152 8.24 -6.60 -5.76
CA TRP A 152 8.58 -7.22 -7.02
C TRP A 152 9.02 -8.67 -6.79
N ILE A 153 8.46 -9.60 -7.56
CA ILE A 153 8.88 -11.00 -7.58
C ILE A 153 9.27 -11.32 -9.02
N GLY A 154 10.55 -11.52 -9.27
CA GLY A 154 11.03 -11.72 -10.63
C GLY A 154 12.55 -11.81 -10.70
N ASN A 155 13.07 -12.31 -11.80
CA ASN A 155 14.52 -12.42 -12.04
C ASN A 155 15.27 -13.14 -10.88
N GLY A 156 14.65 -14.17 -10.30
CA GLY A 156 15.23 -14.96 -9.22
C GLY A 156 15.35 -14.23 -7.86
N GLN A 157 14.74 -13.05 -7.72
CA GLN A 157 14.78 -12.28 -6.48
C GLN A 157 13.41 -11.76 -6.06
N ILE A 158 13.30 -11.46 -4.77
CA ILE A 158 12.17 -10.73 -4.19
C ILE A 158 12.72 -9.38 -3.75
N ASP A 159 12.21 -8.32 -4.37
CA ASP A 159 12.53 -6.97 -3.97
C ASP A 159 11.32 -6.32 -3.31
N MET A 160 11.43 -6.10 -2.01
CA MET A 160 10.42 -5.38 -1.23
C MET A 160 10.95 -3.97 -1.00
N PHE A 161 10.13 -2.97 -1.32
CA PHE A 161 10.48 -1.57 -1.14
C PHE A 161 9.39 -0.80 -0.40
N ALA A 162 9.79 0.22 0.34
CA ALA A 162 8.94 1.27 0.87
C ALA A 162 9.70 2.59 0.79
N GLY A 163 9.08 3.63 0.26
CA GLY A 163 9.75 4.91 0.09
C GLY A 163 8.83 6.01 -0.38
N GLY A 164 9.32 7.23 -0.37
CA GLY A 164 8.48 8.39 -0.62
C GLY A 164 9.23 9.71 -0.50
N ILE A 165 8.48 10.81 -0.63
CA ILE A 165 9.02 12.14 -0.42
C ILE A 165 9.16 12.38 1.08
N ALA A 166 10.40 12.48 1.55
CA ALA A 166 10.72 12.59 2.96
C ALA A 166 10.06 13.83 3.58
N ALA A 167 9.47 13.67 4.76
CA ALA A 167 8.85 14.77 5.46
C ALA A 167 9.91 15.77 5.98
N PRO A 168 9.85 17.06 5.63
CA PRO A 168 10.78 18.04 6.18
C PRO A 168 10.57 18.14 7.70
N VAL A 169 11.62 17.89 8.48
CA VAL A 169 11.55 17.84 9.95
C VAL A 169 11.04 19.17 10.54
N ALA A 170 11.40 20.30 9.93
CA ALA A 170 10.95 21.63 10.35
C ALA A 170 9.43 21.83 10.24
N ASP A 171 8.77 21.09 9.36
CA ASP A 171 7.35 21.20 9.04
C ASP A 171 6.48 20.12 9.69
N MET A 172 7.09 19.18 10.42
CA MET A 172 6.39 18.17 11.18
C MET A 172 5.63 18.78 12.36
N GLN A 173 4.72 17.99 12.95
CA GLN A 173 3.88 18.43 14.05
C GLN A 173 4.72 18.93 15.23
N LYS A 174 4.35 20.08 15.78
CA LYS A 174 5.02 20.67 16.93
C LYS A 174 4.09 21.63 17.66
N ARG A 175 4.24 21.71 18.98
CA ARG A 175 3.58 22.72 19.81
C ARG A 175 4.02 24.11 19.38
N ASN A 176 3.17 25.11 19.59
CA ASN A 176 3.53 26.50 19.38
C ASN A 176 4.82 26.87 20.15
N GLY A 177 5.75 27.55 19.47
CA GLY A 177 7.05 27.93 20.00
C GLY A 177 8.14 26.85 19.97
N ALA A 178 7.82 25.59 19.64
CA ALA A 178 8.82 24.53 19.52
C ALA A 178 9.57 24.60 18.17
N THR A 179 10.87 24.33 18.20
CA THR A 179 11.73 24.26 17.01
C THR A 179 11.88 22.85 16.46
N THR A 180 11.55 21.83 17.25
CA THR A 180 11.57 20.41 16.88
C THR A 180 10.18 19.80 16.97
N PRO A 181 9.94 18.63 16.35
CA PRO A 181 8.67 17.93 16.46
C PRO A 181 8.35 17.56 17.92
N THR A 182 7.08 17.61 18.31
CA THR A 182 6.64 17.30 19.68
C THR A 182 5.38 16.45 19.71
N GLY A 183 5.12 15.84 20.88
CA GLY A 183 3.92 15.07 21.14
C GLY A 183 3.93 13.70 20.48
N LYS A 184 2.76 13.22 20.06
CA LYS A 184 2.57 11.86 19.52
C LYS A 184 1.76 11.87 18.23
N ALA A 185 2.02 10.87 17.38
CA ALA A 185 1.22 10.57 16.19
C ALA A 185 1.02 9.05 16.08
N THR A 186 -0.17 8.62 15.67
CA THR A 186 -0.51 7.21 15.43
C THR A 186 -0.92 7.04 13.98
N TYR A 187 -0.34 6.03 13.35
CA TYR A 187 -0.52 5.69 11.95
C TYR A 187 -1.26 4.36 11.87
N GLU A 188 -2.24 4.28 10.97
CA GLU A 188 -2.79 3.01 10.53
C GLU A 188 -1.91 2.50 9.38
N VAL A 189 -1.36 1.31 9.54
CA VAL A 189 -0.44 0.72 8.56
C VAL A 189 -0.95 -0.59 8.01
N TRP A 190 -0.44 -0.95 6.83
CA TRP A 190 -0.67 -2.23 6.20
C TRP A 190 0.64 -2.74 5.61
N ALA A 191 0.86 -4.05 5.69
CA ALA A 191 2.14 -4.66 5.38
C ALA A 191 2.01 -5.82 4.41
N PHE A 192 3.03 -5.98 3.58
CA PHE A 192 3.18 -7.09 2.63
C PHE A 192 4.40 -7.94 2.96
N ARG A 193 4.25 -9.24 2.74
CA ARG A 193 5.27 -10.29 2.83
C ARG A 193 5.20 -11.15 1.57
N VAL A 194 6.28 -11.85 1.25
CA VAL A 194 6.24 -12.93 0.25
C VAL A 194 6.41 -14.26 0.95
N LYS A 195 5.42 -15.13 0.79
CA LYS A 195 5.41 -16.47 1.35
C LYS A 195 4.88 -17.43 0.29
N ASP A 196 5.60 -18.54 0.10
CA ASP A 196 5.24 -19.59 -0.86
C ASP A 196 4.96 -19.04 -2.28
N GLY A 197 5.80 -18.11 -2.73
CA GLY A 197 5.70 -17.49 -4.08
C GLY A 197 4.52 -16.54 -4.28
N SER A 198 3.78 -16.22 -3.21
CA SER A 198 2.62 -15.33 -3.23
C SER A 198 2.82 -14.13 -2.31
N VAL A 199 2.19 -13.01 -2.63
CA VAL A 199 2.16 -11.86 -1.72
C VAL A 199 1.07 -12.09 -0.69
N THR A 200 1.45 -12.00 0.59
CA THR A 200 0.54 -12.06 1.73
C THR A 200 0.51 -10.71 2.41
N ALA A 201 -0.62 -10.36 3.00
CA ALA A 201 -0.85 -9.06 3.60
C ALA A 201 -1.29 -9.19 5.06
N SER A 202 -0.85 -8.23 5.89
CA SER A 202 -1.24 -8.17 7.30
C SER A 202 -2.74 -7.96 7.43
N THR A 203 -3.29 -8.32 8.60
CA THR A 203 -4.70 -8.10 8.89
C THR A 203 -5.02 -6.62 8.85
N TYR A 204 -6.07 -6.27 8.11
CA TYR A 204 -6.56 -4.89 8.06
C TYR A 204 -8.07 -4.82 7.82
N ASN A 205 -8.75 -4.04 8.64
CA ASN A 205 -10.14 -3.64 8.43
C ASN A 205 -10.31 -2.20 8.94
N PRO A 206 -10.66 -1.22 8.07
CA PRO A 206 -10.74 0.18 8.46
C PRO A 206 -11.91 0.48 9.40
N VAL A 207 -12.90 -0.39 9.57
CA VAL A 207 -14.05 -0.17 10.48
C VAL A 207 -14.00 -1.02 11.75
N ASP A 208 -13.04 -1.94 11.87
CA ASP A 208 -12.86 -2.80 13.04
C ASP A 208 -11.50 -2.52 13.69
N ALA A 209 -11.50 -1.73 14.77
CA ALA A 209 -10.29 -1.34 15.49
C ALA A 209 -9.44 -2.54 15.96
N SER A 210 -10.09 -3.67 16.28
CA SER A 210 -9.39 -4.90 16.69
C SER A 210 -8.56 -5.51 15.57
N LYS A 211 -8.81 -5.14 14.31
CA LYS A 211 -8.10 -5.61 13.10
C LYS A 211 -7.22 -4.56 12.45
N ARG A 212 -7.01 -3.40 13.09
CA ARG A 212 -6.08 -2.38 12.59
C ARG A 212 -4.67 -2.61 13.13
N SER A 213 -3.69 -2.48 12.25
CA SER A 213 -2.28 -2.42 12.60
C SER A 213 -1.92 -0.97 12.88
N LEU A 214 -1.38 -0.69 14.06
CA LEU A 214 -1.13 0.67 14.52
C LEU A 214 0.33 0.82 14.90
N LEU A 215 0.96 1.88 14.38
CA LEU A 215 2.28 2.33 14.80
C LEU A 215 2.18 3.72 15.40
N THR A 216 2.78 3.93 16.56
CA THR A 216 2.80 5.21 17.25
C THR A 216 4.21 5.75 17.30
N VAL A 217 4.36 6.99 16.88
CA VAL A 217 5.58 7.78 17.00
C VAL A 217 5.40 8.73 18.17
N ASN A 218 6.35 8.70 19.10
CA ASN A 218 6.46 9.69 20.16
C ASN A 218 7.67 10.58 19.89
N PHE A 219 7.41 11.82 19.51
CA PHE A 219 8.44 12.80 19.18
C PHE A 219 9.15 13.34 20.42
N ASN A 220 8.52 13.28 21.60
CA ASN A 220 9.15 13.69 22.86
C ASN A 220 10.28 12.73 23.26
N THR A 221 10.10 11.43 23.00
CA THR A 221 11.08 10.39 23.37
C THR A 221 11.92 9.90 22.21
N GLY A 222 11.58 10.29 20.96
CA GLY A 222 12.24 9.80 19.76
C GLY A 222 12.05 8.29 19.58
N LYS A 223 10.87 7.75 19.90
CA LYS A 223 10.57 6.32 19.82
C LYS A 223 9.41 6.01 18.90
N VAL A 224 9.46 4.83 18.29
CA VAL A 224 8.37 4.25 17.48
C VAL A 224 7.99 2.91 18.09
N GLY A 225 6.70 2.64 18.22
CA GLY A 225 6.20 1.38 18.77
C GLY A 225 4.88 0.97 18.13
N GLY A 226 4.41 -0.22 18.49
CA GLY A 226 3.15 -0.77 18.01
C GLY A 226 3.30 -2.14 17.37
N THR A 227 2.22 -2.58 16.73
CA THR A 227 2.10 -3.95 16.21
C THR A 227 1.46 -3.95 14.83
N ILE A 228 2.09 -4.65 13.90
CA ILE A 228 1.48 -5.07 12.64
C ILE A 228 0.84 -6.44 12.86
N LYS A 229 -0.48 -6.51 12.70
CA LYS A 229 -1.29 -7.70 13.01
C LYS A 229 -1.18 -8.75 11.92
N GLY A 230 -0.72 -9.92 12.29
CA GLY A 230 -0.63 -11.09 11.45
C GLY A 230 -1.96 -11.80 11.24
N ASN A 231 -1.90 -12.92 10.53
CA ASN A 231 -3.00 -13.85 10.24
C ASN A 231 -2.42 -15.17 9.71
N ALA A 232 -3.29 -16.12 9.35
CA ALA A 232 -2.88 -17.44 8.86
C ALA A 232 -1.97 -17.37 7.60
N ASP A 233 -2.19 -16.40 6.72
CA ASP A 233 -1.40 -16.26 5.48
C ASP A 233 -0.11 -15.49 5.73
N PHE A 234 -0.21 -14.32 6.35
CA PHE A 234 0.92 -13.43 6.66
C PHE A 234 1.87 -14.01 7.71
N GLY A 235 1.39 -14.91 8.57
CA GLY A 235 2.10 -15.42 9.74
C GLY A 235 1.87 -14.56 10.99
N ALA A 236 2.80 -14.69 11.95
CA ALA A 236 2.70 -14.00 13.24
C ALA A 236 2.77 -12.47 13.11
N ASP A 237 2.22 -11.80 14.13
CA ASP A 237 2.33 -10.36 14.35
C ASP A 237 3.79 -9.90 14.35
N ILE A 238 4.02 -8.68 13.87
CA ILE A 238 5.31 -8.00 14.02
C ILE A 238 5.19 -6.95 15.12
N ASN A 239 5.96 -7.12 16.18
CA ASN A 239 5.99 -6.20 17.31
C ASN A 239 7.23 -5.32 17.25
N PHE A 240 7.05 -4.01 17.29
CA PHE A 240 8.12 -3.02 17.35
C PHE A 240 8.59 -2.92 18.80
N ARG A 241 9.86 -3.26 19.05
CA ARG A 241 10.39 -3.40 20.42
C ARG A 241 11.16 -2.16 20.84
N ASP A 242 12.32 -1.93 20.23
CA ASP A 242 13.15 -0.77 20.50
C ASP A 242 13.52 -0.12 19.17
N VAL A 243 12.67 0.83 18.75
CA VAL A 243 12.82 1.55 17.49
C VAL A 243 12.98 3.03 17.80
N THR A 244 14.09 3.59 17.33
CA THR A 244 14.47 4.97 17.57
C THR A 244 14.17 5.81 16.33
N LEU A 245 13.48 6.93 16.54
CA LEU A 245 13.24 7.97 15.56
C LEU A 245 14.40 8.99 15.62
N SER A 246 15.01 9.26 14.47
CA SER A 246 15.99 10.33 14.27
C SER A 246 15.52 11.21 13.12
N GLY A 247 15.05 12.42 13.46
CA GLY A 247 14.45 13.33 12.49
C GLY A 247 13.20 12.73 11.85
N ASN A 248 13.28 12.43 10.56
CA ASN A 248 12.20 11.81 9.78
C ASN A 248 12.45 10.34 9.42
N THR A 249 13.49 9.72 9.98
CA THR A 249 13.80 8.30 9.77
C THR A 249 13.78 7.55 11.08
N PHE A 250 13.51 6.25 11.05
CA PHE A 250 13.58 5.40 12.22
C PHE A 250 14.22 4.05 11.91
N SER A 251 14.85 3.47 12.92
CA SER A 251 15.41 2.12 12.84
C SER A 251 15.49 1.47 14.22
N GLY A 252 15.55 0.14 14.24
CA GLY A 252 15.72 -0.62 15.47
C GLY A 252 15.16 -2.03 15.36
N SER A 253 14.81 -2.62 16.51
CA SER A 253 14.46 -4.03 16.61
C SER A 253 12.95 -4.30 16.53
N VAL A 254 12.63 -5.42 15.89
CA VAL A 254 11.27 -5.99 15.87
C VAL A 254 11.31 -7.48 16.20
N THR A 255 10.16 -8.05 16.56
CA THR A 255 10.02 -9.50 16.76
C THR A 255 8.78 -10.03 16.05
N SER A 256 8.88 -11.19 15.41
CA SER A 256 7.75 -11.88 14.76
C SER A 256 7.81 -13.38 15.05
N GLY A 257 6.81 -13.92 15.76
CA GLY A 257 6.75 -15.35 16.07
C GLY A 257 7.96 -15.89 16.84
N GLY A 258 8.56 -15.07 17.71
CA GLY A 258 9.78 -15.41 18.45
C GLY A 258 11.09 -15.22 17.68
N VAL A 259 11.04 -14.73 16.43
CA VAL A 259 12.23 -14.41 15.63
C VAL A 259 12.52 -12.92 15.72
N ASP A 260 13.76 -12.58 16.04
CA ASP A 260 14.25 -11.20 16.07
C ASP A 260 14.55 -10.69 14.66
N GLY A 261 14.23 -9.43 14.42
CA GLY A 261 14.46 -8.75 13.15
C GLY A 261 14.79 -7.28 13.35
N GLN A 262 15.01 -6.60 12.24
CA GLN A 262 15.33 -5.18 12.19
C GLN A 262 14.30 -4.45 11.32
N VAL A 263 13.99 -3.21 11.69
CA VAL A 263 13.18 -2.30 10.89
C VAL A 263 14.00 -1.09 10.48
N SER A 264 13.75 -0.58 9.28
CA SER A 264 14.22 0.73 8.83
C SER A 264 13.11 1.39 8.02
N GLY A 265 12.79 2.63 8.35
CA GLY A 265 11.71 3.35 7.70
C GLY A 265 11.79 4.86 7.90
N GLY A 266 10.76 5.55 7.43
CA GLY A 266 10.68 7.00 7.51
C GLY A 266 9.26 7.53 7.55
N LEU A 267 9.20 8.84 7.83
CA LEU A 267 8.02 9.67 7.78
C LEU A 267 8.05 10.47 6.49
N PHE A 268 6.91 10.51 5.81
CA PHE A 268 6.78 11.02 4.46
C PHE A 268 5.65 12.04 4.33
N GLY A 269 5.70 12.80 3.26
CA GLY A 269 4.72 13.84 2.94
C GLY A 269 5.15 15.21 3.40
N LYS A 270 5.01 16.18 2.50
CA LYS A 270 5.22 17.60 2.76
C LYS A 270 4.05 18.18 3.56
N LYS A 271 4.25 19.38 4.10
CA LYS A 271 3.20 20.14 4.75
C LYS A 271 2.04 20.39 3.78
N GLY A 272 0.84 20.00 4.18
CA GLY A 272 -0.39 20.36 3.50
C GLY A 272 -0.94 21.69 3.99
N TYR A 273 -1.99 22.19 3.35
CA TYR A 273 -2.64 23.44 3.75
C TYR A 273 -3.18 23.41 5.19
N TYR A 274 -3.71 22.26 5.61
CA TYR A 274 -4.33 22.06 6.94
C TYR A 274 -3.59 21.04 7.83
N GLY A 275 -2.39 20.60 7.43
CA GLY A 275 -1.69 19.52 8.13
C GLY A 275 -0.18 19.67 8.09
N PRO A 276 0.52 19.29 9.17
CA PRO A 276 1.98 19.22 9.18
C PRO A 276 2.50 18.18 8.19
N ALA A 277 3.79 18.23 7.91
CA ALA A 277 4.51 17.16 7.22
C ALA A 277 4.52 15.86 8.05
N GLY A 278 4.85 14.73 7.41
CA GLY A 278 5.01 13.45 8.11
C GLY A 278 3.69 12.75 8.42
N THR A 279 2.63 12.97 7.63
CA THR A 279 1.34 12.29 7.80
C THR A 279 1.33 10.87 7.25
N GLU A 280 2.37 10.47 6.54
CA GLU A 280 2.55 9.12 6.03
C GLU A 280 3.79 8.48 6.66
N ILE A 281 3.78 7.15 6.75
CA ILE A 281 4.85 6.33 7.30
C ILE A 281 5.09 5.13 6.38
N GLY A 282 6.32 4.66 6.32
CA GLY A 282 6.63 3.40 5.64
C GLY A 282 8.02 2.89 5.96
N GLY A 283 8.28 1.62 5.67
CA GLY A 283 9.57 1.02 5.91
C GLY A 283 9.67 -0.44 5.49
N LYS A 284 10.88 -0.97 5.62
CA LYS A 284 11.18 -2.39 5.43
C LYS A 284 11.50 -3.04 6.77
N ILE A 285 11.24 -4.33 6.84
CA ILE A 285 11.52 -5.19 7.99
C ILE A 285 12.29 -6.40 7.47
N THR A 286 13.41 -6.73 8.11
CA THR A 286 14.25 -7.87 7.74
C THR A 286 14.52 -8.80 8.92
N PHE A 287 14.54 -10.10 8.67
CA PHE A 287 14.78 -11.15 9.68
C PHE A 287 16.05 -11.96 9.36
N GLY A 288 17.10 -11.27 8.92
CA GLY A 288 18.38 -11.88 8.59
C GLY A 288 18.25 -12.98 7.53
N SER A 289 18.61 -14.21 7.91
CA SER A 289 18.51 -15.39 7.04
C SER A 289 17.07 -15.84 6.75
N ASN A 290 16.09 -15.45 7.58
CA ASN A 290 14.71 -15.84 7.39
C ASN A 290 13.97 -14.85 6.47
N GLN A 291 14.35 -14.85 5.19
CA GLN A 291 13.85 -13.90 4.20
C GLN A 291 12.33 -14.01 3.96
N SER A 292 11.72 -15.16 4.28
CA SER A 292 10.25 -15.33 4.17
C SER A 292 9.45 -14.48 5.17
N LEU A 293 10.09 -14.02 6.25
CA LEU A 293 9.50 -13.09 7.21
C LEU A 293 9.74 -11.62 6.84
N ASN A 294 10.64 -11.34 5.89
CA ASN A 294 10.89 -9.97 5.45
C ASN A 294 9.58 -9.34 4.97
N SER A 295 9.39 -8.08 5.35
CA SER A 295 8.13 -7.39 5.10
C SER A 295 8.40 -5.94 4.69
N VAL A 296 7.45 -5.34 3.99
CA VAL A 296 7.36 -3.89 3.83
C VAL A 296 6.02 -3.41 4.30
N PHE A 297 5.94 -2.16 4.74
CA PHE A 297 4.71 -1.57 5.19
C PHE A 297 4.64 -0.10 4.80
N GLY A 298 3.41 0.39 4.72
CA GLY A 298 3.12 1.81 4.61
C GLY A 298 1.77 2.12 5.25
N GLY A 299 1.54 3.41 5.46
CA GLY A 299 0.32 3.87 6.09
C GLY A 299 0.27 5.37 6.27
N SER A 300 -0.83 5.83 6.85
CA SER A 300 -1.06 7.24 7.09
C SER A 300 -1.73 7.48 8.45
N VAL A 301 -1.68 8.73 8.89
CA VAL A 301 -2.50 9.23 9.99
C VAL A 301 -3.95 9.34 9.49
N PRO A 302 -4.91 8.59 10.05
CA PRO A 302 -6.29 8.55 9.53
C PRO A 302 -7.00 9.90 9.59
N GLN A 303 -6.80 10.64 10.68
CA GLN A 303 -7.43 11.93 10.93
C GLN A 303 -6.71 12.71 12.03
N ARG A 304 -7.11 13.97 12.24
CA ARG A 304 -6.44 14.89 13.17
C ARG A 304 -6.32 14.37 14.61
N SER A 305 -7.28 13.60 15.11
CA SER A 305 -7.29 13.06 16.48
C SER A 305 -6.23 11.99 16.73
N TYR A 306 -5.64 11.42 15.68
CA TYR A 306 -4.52 10.48 15.80
C TYR A 306 -3.18 11.20 15.98
N ARG A 307 -3.21 12.53 16.17
CA ARG A 307 -2.05 13.37 16.46
C ARG A 307 -2.37 14.26 17.64
N ASP A 308 -1.38 14.44 18.49
CA ASP A 308 -1.43 15.40 19.58
C ASP A 308 -0.03 15.96 19.78
N GLU A 309 0.23 17.12 19.19
CA GLU A 309 1.46 17.89 19.31
C GLU A 309 1.69 18.44 20.72
N ASN A 310 0.63 18.49 21.53
CA ASN A 310 0.66 18.97 22.91
C ASN A 310 0.80 17.85 23.93
N SER A 311 0.77 16.58 23.51
CA SER A 311 0.95 15.46 24.42
C SER A 311 2.28 15.57 25.17
N THR A 312 2.23 15.39 26.48
CA THR A 312 3.42 15.29 27.36
C THR A 312 3.73 13.84 27.72
N SER A 313 2.98 12.88 27.16
CA SER A 313 3.23 11.46 27.41
C SER A 313 4.58 11.02 26.84
N ASN A 314 5.22 10.09 27.56
CA ASN A 314 6.44 9.41 27.15
C ASN A 314 6.19 7.97 26.67
N ASP A 315 4.94 7.52 26.64
CA ASP A 315 4.58 6.18 26.20
C ASP A 315 4.30 6.10 24.70
N LEU A 316 4.11 4.87 24.21
CA LEU A 316 3.80 4.55 22.82
C LEU A 316 2.37 4.00 22.66
N THR A 317 1.49 4.25 23.64
CA THR A 317 0.08 3.87 23.55
C THR A 317 -0.57 4.61 22.37
N PRO A 318 -1.29 3.91 21.48
CA PRO A 318 -1.95 4.55 20.35
C PRO A 318 -2.87 5.69 20.74
N LEU A 319 -2.84 6.76 19.96
CA LEU A 319 -3.87 7.80 19.95
C LEU A 319 -5.04 7.25 19.13
N THR A 320 -6.02 6.67 19.80
CA THR A 320 -7.28 6.25 19.17
C THR A 320 -8.42 7.13 19.70
N PRO A 321 -9.41 7.47 18.86
CA PRO A 321 -10.67 8.06 19.32
C PRO A 321 -11.35 7.16 20.36
#